data_AF-A0A9X2KG15-F1
#
_entry.id   AF-A0A9X2KG15-F1
#
_cell.length_a   1.000
_cell.length_b   1.000
_cell.length_c   1.000
_cell.angle_alpha   90.00
_cell.angle_beta   90.00
_cell.angle_gamma   90.00
#
_symmetry.space_group_name_H-M   'P 1'
#
loop_
_entity.id
_entity.type
_entity.pdbx_description
1 polymer ?
#
loop_
_entity_poly.entity_id
_entity_poly.type
_entity_poly.pdbx_seq_one_letter_code
_entity_poly.pdbx_strand_id
1 'polypeptide(L)'
;MPLRTRLFVSVVFAALVAALAVGLPLFFGAERLVDRAAERELSIMQRKLDRSIDAEVKKALSLAALVAQQPAVGQAIAFNDRQRLADIFVPGFESMTTQYGVEQFQFHTPQGISFLRVHKPEKFGDDLSSFRFTVVEANASKKPVIGLERGRAGVGVRAVHPIDYNGQHVGTIEFGLGFGQEFLAGLTDGADDEAELYIFPMEEVATFASQDAGNARSAATFTGEPLLDGATLARVREGETVPTAVVIAGQPHVGVARPIKDFAGNVSGVAHLLTSQAALQAISTEINWIAAFAAVLAMALAIVVALFVGRRIGGAISGMADRMSQLAGGDLTTEIPALDPKDEVGRMANAVLAFKHAALEKQRVEAEAVTRREEAEAERRQ
;
A
#
# COMPACT_ATOMS: atom_id res chain seq x y z
N MET A 1 -6.25 -49.11 -14.83
CA MET A 1 -6.16 -47.99 -15.80
C MET A 1 -5.12 -48.32 -16.86
N PRO A 2 -5.41 -48.11 -18.15
CA PRO A 2 -4.44 -48.34 -19.23
C PRO A 2 -3.27 -47.34 -19.12
N LEU A 3 -2.10 -47.73 -19.64
CA LEU A 3 -0.86 -46.94 -19.56
C LEU A 3 -1.03 -45.51 -20.11
N ARG A 4 -1.82 -45.37 -21.18
CA ARG A 4 -2.15 -44.08 -21.81
C ARG A 4 -2.81 -43.10 -20.84
N THR A 5 -3.77 -43.59 -20.04
CA THR A 5 -4.47 -42.77 -19.03
C THR A 5 -3.55 -42.38 -17.90
N ARG A 6 -2.67 -43.27 -17.45
CA ARG A 6 -1.67 -42.96 -16.41
C ARG A 6 -0.71 -41.86 -16.87
N LEU A 7 -0.14 -42.00 -18.07
CA LEU A 7 0.77 -40.99 -18.63
C LEU A 7 0.06 -39.64 -18.79
N PHE A 8 -1.18 -39.64 -19.29
CA PHE A 8 -1.97 -38.42 -19.43
C PHE A 8 -2.19 -37.73 -18.08
N VAL A 9 -2.68 -38.46 -17.08
CA VAL A 9 -2.95 -37.93 -15.74
C VAL A 9 -1.67 -37.40 -15.10
N SER A 10 -0.54 -38.11 -15.21
CA SER A 10 0.74 -37.66 -14.65
C SER A 10 1.25 -36.36 -15.26
N VAL A 11 1.17 -36.20 -16.59
CA VAL A 11 1.62 -34.98 -17.28
C VAL A 11 0.71 -33.80 -16.94
N VAL A 12 -0.60 -33.99 -16.97
CA VAL A 12 -1.57 -32.94 -16.61
C VAL A 12 -1.43 -32.55 -15.14
N PHE A 13 -1.23 -33.52 -14.24
CA PHE A 13 -1.00 -33.26 -12.83
C PHE A 13 0.30 -32.46 -12.60
N ALA A 14 1.41 -32.85 -13.23
CA ALA A 14 2.67 -32.12 -13.12
C ALA A 14 2.53 -30.67 -13.63
N ALA A 15 1.81 -30.47 -14.74
CA ALA A 15 1.54 -29.14 -15.27
C ALA A 15 0.64 -28.31 -14.35
N LEU A 16 -0.37 -28.92 -13.72
CA LEU A 16 -1.21 -28.27 -12.73
C LEU A 16 -0.39 -27.80 -11.53
N VAL A 17 0.48 -28.67 -11.00
CA VAL A 17 1.36 -28.33 -9.89
C VAL A 17 2.28 -27.18 -10.26
N ALA A 18 2.90 -27.21 -11.44
CA ALA A 18 3.76 -26.13 -11.92
C ALA A 18 2.98 -24.80 -12.10
N ALA A 19 1.78 -24.86 -12.69
CA ALA A 19 0.92 -23.70 -12.87
C ALA A 19 0.50 -23.09 -11.52
N LEU A 20 0.15 -23.91 -10.53
CA LEU A 20 -0.17 -23.43 -9.18
C LEU A 20 1.06 -22.87 -8.46
N ALA A 21 2.23 -23.51 -8.60
CA ALA A 21 3.48 -23.06 -7.98
C ALA A 21 3.93 -21.68 -8.49
N VAL A 22 3.57 -21.29 -9.71
CA VAL A 22 3.87 -19.97 -10.28
C VAL A 22 2.68 -19.00 -10.09
N GLY A 23 1.47 -19.46 -10.35
CA GLY A 23 0.26 -18.62 -10.33
C GLY A 23 -0.10 -18.12 -8.94
N LEU A 24 -0.01 -18.97 -7.90
CA LEU A 24 -0.36 -18.55 -6.53
C LEU A 24 0.58 -17.46 -6.00
N PRO A 25 1.92 -17.58 -6.08
CA PRO A 25 2.81 -16.50 -5.65
C PRO A 25 2.63 -15.21 -6.44
N LEU A 26 2.34 -15.27 -7.75
CA LEU A 26 2.07 -14.08 -8.55
C LEU A 26 0.79 -13.37 -8.10
N PHE A 27 -0.28 -14.13 -7.87
CA PHE A 27 -1.56 -13.59 -7.41
C PHE A 27 -1.43 -12.92 -6.03
N PHE A 28 -0.90 -13.64 -5.04
CA PHE A 28 -0.68 -13.08 -3.70
C PHE A 28 0.41 -12.00 -3.68
N GLY A 29 1.37 -12.06 -4.61
CA GLY A 29 2.41 -11.06 -4.77
C GLY A 29 1.86 -9.73 -5.28
N ALA A 30 0.92 -9.77 -6.22
CA ALA A 30 0.27 -8.58 -6.77
C ALA A 30 -0.52 -7.83 -5.69
N GLU A 31 -1.32 -8.52 -4.87
CA GLU A 31 -2.06 -7.90 -3.75
C GLU A 31 -1.10 -7.23 -2.76
N ARG A 32 -0.03 -7.93 -2.35
CA ARG A 32 0.98 -7.37 -1.44
C ARG A 32 1.73 -6.17 -2.04
N LEU A 33 1.83 -6.07 -3.36
CA LEU A 33 2.46 -4.92 -4.02
C LEU A 33 1.56 -3.68 -3.92
N VAL A 34 0.24 -3.84 -4.01
CA VAL A 34 -0.73 -2.75 -3.80
C VAL A 34 -0.60 -2.20 -2.39
N ASP A 35 -0.65 -3.08 -1.38
CA ASP A 35 -0.57 -2.68 0.02
C ASP A 35 0.73 -1.93 0.31
N ARG A 36 1.86 -2.46 -0.14
CA ARG A 36 3.18 -1.81 0.05
C ARG A 36 3.30 -0.50 -0.69
N ALA A 37 2.71 -0.39 -1.88
CA ALA A 37 2.72 0.85 -2.64
C ALA A 37 1.89 1.92 -1.92
N ALA A 38 0.71 1.55 -1.41
CA ALA A 38 -0.12 2.45 -0.61
C ALA A 38 0.58 2.88 0.69
N GLU A 39 1.18 1.95 1.44
CA GLU A 39 1.97 2.27 2.64
C GLU A 39 3.13 3.22 2.31
N ARG A 40 3.82 3.00 1.18
CA ARG A 40 4.90 3.86 0.73
C ARG A 40 4.38 5.28 0.44
N GLU A 41 3.25 5.40 -0.25
CA GLU A 41 2.68 6.70 -0.58
C GLU A 41 2.23 7.46 0.68
N LEU A 42 1.54 6.77 1.60
CA LEU A 42 1.19 7.34 2.90
C LEU A 42 2.44 7.80 3.68
N SER A 43 3.54 7.06 3.61
CA SER A 43 4.81 7.49 4.22
C SER A 43 5.39 8.76 3.57
N ILE A 44 5.20 8.93 2.25
CA ILE A 44 5.62 10.11 1.50
C ILE A 44 4.76 11.30 1.92
N MET A 45 3.43 11.13 1.96
CA MET A 45 2.49 12.15 2.43
C MET A 45 2.81 12.57 3.87
N GLN A 46 3.12 11.64 4.77
CA GLN A 46 3.52 11.95 6.14
C GLN A 46 4.79 12.81 6.18
N ARG A 47 5.83 12.44 5.43
CA ARG A 47 7.06 13.25 5.33
C ARG A 47 6.81 14.60 4.66
N LYS A 48 5.83 14.70 3.77
CA LYS A 48 5.42 15.97 3.15
C LYS A 48 4.71 16.85 4.18
N LEU A 49 3.78 16.30 4.96
CA LEU A 49 3.12 16.96 6.07
C LEU A 49 4.12 17.53 7.07
N ASP A 50 5.03 16.70 7.59
CA ASP A 50 6.01 17.13 8.59
C ASP A 50 6.91 18.26 8.02
N ARG A 51 7.33 18.15 6.75
CA ARG A 51 8.11 19.21 6.06
C ARG A 51 7.31 20.49 5.84
N SER A 52 6.04 20.39 5.49
CA SER A 52 5.16 21.56 5.30
C SER A 52 4.92 22.28 6.62
N ILE A 53 4.73 21.55 7.73
CA ILE A 53 4.65 22.13 9.08
C ILE A 53 5.95 22.87 9.40
N ASP A 54 7.11 22.24 9.19
CA ASP A 54 8.43 22.87 9.43
C ASP A 54 8.64 24.13 8.57
N ALA A 55 8.13 24.14 7.33
CA ALA A 55 8.21 25.30 6.46
C ALA A 55 7.36 26.47 6.97
N GLU A 56 6.10 26.22 7.37
CA GLU A 56 5.25 27.25 7.98
C GLU A 56 5.85 27.75 9.30
N VAL A 57 6.42 26.87 10.12
CA VAL A 57 7.17 27.25 11.34
C VAL A 57 8.31 28.21 11.03
N LYS A 58 9.17 27.88 10.07
CA LYS A 58 10.30 28.76 9.70
C LYS A 58 9.83 30.11 9.16
N LYS A 59 8.72 30.12 8.40
CA LYS A 59 8.10 31.34 7.88
C LYS A 59 7.57 32.23 8.99
N ALA A 60 6.75 31.69 9.91
CA ALA A 60 6.26 32.47 11.07
C ALA A 60 7.40 32.99 11.94
N LEU A 61 8.42 32.16 12.19
CA LEU A 61 9.58 32.57 12.98
C LEU A 61 10.36 33.71 12.32
N SER A 62 10.52 33.67 10.99
CA SER A 62 11.20 34.72 10.24
C SER A 62 10.43 36.04 10.30
N LEU A 63 9.09 36.00 10.19
CA LEU A 63 8.23 37.17 10.36
C LEU A 63 8.34 37.75 11.79
N ALA A 64 8.25 36.89 12.79
CA ALA A 64 8.36 37.28 14.20
C ALA A 64 9.72 37.92 14.51
N ALA A 65 10.82 37.31 14.04
CA ALA A 65 12.16 37.84 14.22
C ALA A 65 12.36 39.20 13.54
N LEU A 66 11.88 39.35 12.30
CA LEU A 66 12.00 40.61 11.55
C LEU A 66 11.30 41.76 12.27
N VAL A 67 10.08 41.53 12.77
CA VAL A 67 9.32 42.55 13.49
C VAL A 67 9.93 42.81 14.87
N ALA A 68 10.37 41.76 15.60
CA ALA A 68 11.02 41.91 16.90
C ALA A 68 12.30 42.75 16.85
N GLN A 69 13.03 42.71 15.73
CA GLN A 69 14.27 43.48 15.54
C GLN A 69 14.03 44.96 15.18
N GLN A 70 12.79 45.40 14.96
CA GLN A 70 12.52 46.80 14.68
C GLN A 70 12.63 47.64 15.96
N PRO A 71 13.50 48.67 16.02
CA PRO A 71 13.67 49.47 17.23
C PRO A 71 12.38 50.14 17.72
N ALA A 72 11.50 50.51 16.78
CA ALA A 72 10.19 51.10 17.08
C ALA A 72 9.27 50.14 17.85
N VAL A 73 9.41 48.82 17.64
CA VAL A 73 8.60 47.79 18.31
C VAL A 73 8.99 47.67 19.77
N GLY A 74 10.27 47.45 20.05
CA GLY A 74 10.79 47.40 21.42
C GLY A 74 10.53 48.69 22.19
N GLN A 75 10.74 49.85 21.53
CA GLN A 75 10.43 51.15 22.12
C GLN A 75 8.95 51.26 22.49
N ALA A 76 8.04 50.94 21.57
CA ALA A 76 6.60 51.09 21.81
C ALA A 76 6.13 50.22 22.99
N ILE A 77 6.61 48.99 23.13
CA ILE A 77 6.26 48.13 24.27
C ILE A 77 6.88 48.67 25.57
N ALA A 78 8.16 49.09 25.55
CA ALA A 78 8.84 49.63 26.72
C ALA A 78 8.14 50.87 27.31
N PHE A 79 7.56 51.71 26.45
CA PHE A 79 6.83 52.91 26.84
C PHE A 79 5.31 52.71 26.93
N ASN A 80 4.82 51.47 26.85
CA ASN A 80 3.38 51.14 26.88
C ASN A 80 2.55 51.86 25.79
N ASP A 81 3.16 52.17 24.65
CA ASP A 81 2.58 52.86 23.50
C ASP A 81 1.95 51.87 22.51
N ARG A 82 0.79 51.35 22.91
CA ARG A 82 0.00 50.41 22.10
C ARG A 82 -0.46 51.02 20.77
N GLN A 83 -0.77 52.32 20.77
CA GLN A 83 -1.30 53.01 19.59
C GLN A 83 -0.26 53.04 18.46
N ARG A 84 1.01 53.30 18.80
CA ARG A 84 2.09 53.28 17.83
C ARG A 84 2.26 51.94 17.13
N LEU A 85 2.15 50.82 17.85
CA LEU A 85 2.16 49.50 17.21
C LEU A 85 0.94 49.28 16.32
N ALA A 86 -0.24 49.73 16.76
CA ALA A 86 -1.47 49.60 15.98
C ALA A 86 -1.38 50.37 14.66
N ASP A 87 -0.89 51.61 14.69
CA ASP A 87 -0.71 52.46 13.51
C ASP A 87 0.26 51.85 12.48
N ILE A 88 1.27 51.10 12.94
CA ILE A 88 2.25 50.44 12.07
C ILE A 88 1.68 49.16 11.45
N PHE A 89 1.06 48.28 12.24
CA PHE A 89 0.80 46.90 11.82
C PHE A 89 -0.65 46.61 11.42
N VAL A 90 -1.64 47.32 11.96
CA VAL A 90 -3.06 47.05 11.67
C VAL A 90 -3.39 47.29 10.18
N PRO A 91 -2.94 48.39 9.53
CA PRO A 91 -3.24 48.64 8.12
C PRO A 91 -2.73 47.55 7.16
N GLY A 92 -1.61 46.88 7.51
CA GLY A 92 -1.00 45.85 6.67
C GLY A 92 -1.53 44.42 6.91
N PHE A 93 -2.35 44.21 7.95
CA PHE A 93 -2.71 42.88 8.40
C PHE A 93 -3.61 42.11 7.40
N GLU A 94 -4.48 42.81 6.68
CA GLU A 94 -5.35 42.20 5.66
C GLU A 94 -4.52 41.55 4.54
N SER A 95 -3.45 42.22 4.10
CA SER A 95 -2.50 41.68 3.12
C SER A 95 -1.74 40.47 3.67
N MET A 96 -1.34 40.51 4.95
CA MET A 96 -0.68 39.36 5.60
C MET A 96 -1.59 38.14 5.68
N THR A 97 -2.88 38.35 5.92
CA THR A 97 -3.88 37.28 5.95
C THR A 97 -4.07 36.68 4.56
N THR A 98 -4.32 37.52 3.55
CA THR A 98 -4.70 37.07 2.20
C THR A 98 -3.54 36.51 1.37
N GLN A 99 -2.32 37.04 1.55
CA GLN A 99 -1.16 36.63 0.73
C GLN A 99 -0.26 35.60 1.43
N TYR A 100 -0.26 35.58 2.76
CA TYR A 100 0.70 34.79 3.54
C TYR A 100 0.03 33.87 4.56
N GLY A 101 -1.30 33.82 4.64
CA GLY A 101 -2.03 32.91 5.52
C GLY A 101 -1.86 33.20 7.02
N VAL A 102 -1.51 34.44 7.38
CA VAL A 102 -1.34 34.84 8.78
C VAL A 102 -2.71 34.98 9.43
N GLU A 103 -3.02 34.13 10.40
CA GLU A 103 -4.28 34.18 11.16
C GLU A 103 -4.12 34.90 12.50
N GLN A 104 -2.92 34.86 13.07
CA GLN A 104 -2.63 35.53 14.34
C GLN A 104 -1.38 36.37 14.20
N PHE A 105 -1.49 37.60 14.67
CA PHE A 105 -0.39 38.51 14.88
C PHE A 105 -0.68 39.28 16.17
N GLN A 106 0.17 39.07 17.18
CA GLN A 106 -0.08 39.55 18.53
C GLN A 106 1.22 39.91 19.26
N PHE A 107 1.15 40.94 20.10
CA PHE A 107 2.21 41.37 21.00
C PHE A 107 1.80 41.11 22.45
N HIS A 108 2.77 40.76 23.28
CA HIS A 108 2.58 40.41 24.68
C HIS A 108 3.56 41.14 25.58
N THR A 109 3.15 41.38 26.82
CA THR A 109 4.02 41.86 27.90
C THR A 109 4.88 40.72 28.47
N PRO A 110 5.90 41.01 29.31
CA PRO A 110 6.71 39.99 29.98
C PRO A 110 5.89 39.09 30.92
N GLN A 111 4.71 39.56 31.37
CA GLN A 111 3.80 38.79 32.22
C GLN A 111 2.85 37.89 31.40
N GLY A 112 2.96 37.87 30.06
CA GLY A 112 2.05 37.09 29.21
C GLY A 112 0.69 37.75 28.98
N ILE A 113 0.54 39.04 29.30
CA ILE A 113 -0.68 39.81 29.03
C ILE A 113 -0.71 40.21 27.56
N SER A 114 -1.88 40.07 26.92
CA SER A 114 -2.14 40.55 25.56
C SER A 114 -1.95 42.07 25.45
N PHE A 115 -0.84 42.53 24.88
CA PHE A 115 -0.57 43.97 24.70
C PHE A 115 -1.32 44.54 23.50
N LEU A 116 -1.21 43.89 22.34
CA LEU A 116 -1.93 44.26 21.11
C LEU A 116 -2.19 43.02 20.26
N ARG A 117 -3.45 42.81 19.88
CA ARG A 117 -3.83 41.87 18.83
C ARG A 117 -3.98 42.63 17.54
N VAL A 118 -3.04 42.51 16.61
CA VAL A 118 -3.13 43.21 15.32
C VAL A 118 -4.39 42.76 14.56
N HIS A 119 -4.74 41.49 14.70
CA HIS A 119 -5.92 40.87 14.10
C HIS A 119 -7.26 41.26 14.76
N LYS A 120 -7.25 41.78 16.01
CA LYS A 120 -8.43 42.23 16.78
C LYS A 120 -8.05 43.34 17.78
N PRO A 121 -7.70 44.55 17.31
CA PRO A 121 -7.06 45.60 18.14
C PRO A 121 -7.90 46.07 19.34
N GLU A 122 -9.21 45.84 19.30
CA GLU A 122 -10.16 46.12 20.37
C GLU A 122 -10.05 45.15 21.57
N LYS A 123 -9.39 43.99 21.40
CA LYS A 123 -9.19 42.99 22.47
C LYS A 123 -7.74 43.01 22.97
N PHE A 124 -7.56 43.46 24.21
CA PHE A 124 -6.25 43.54 24.87
C PHE A 124 -6.40 43.50 26.40
N GLY A 125 -5.29 43.33 27.10
CA GLY A 125 -5.22 43.35 28.57
C GLY A 125 -5.57 42.03 29.26
N ASP A 126 -5.98 41.00 28.53
CA ASP A 126 -6.23 39.68 29.10
C ASP A 126 -4.95 38.87 29.34
N ASP A 127 -4.94 38.11 30.42
CA ASP A 127 -3.88 37.18 30.77
C ASP A 127 -4.02 35.89 29.95
N LEU A 128 -2.95 35.52 29.25
CA LEU A 128 -2.92 34.36 28.36
C LEU A 128 -2.17 33.16 28.95
N SER A 129 -1.57 33.31 30.14
CA SER A 129 -0.62 32.36 30.71
C SER A 129 -1.18 30.95 30.92
N SER A 130 -2.51 30.80 31.04
CA SER A 130 -3.18 29.52 31.23
C SER A 130 -3.38 28.69 29.96
N PHE A 131 -3.24 29.28 28.77
CA PHE A 131 -3.48 28.60 27.48
C PHE A 131 -2.53 28.99 26.35
N ARG A 132 -1.58 29.91 26.59
CA ARG A 132 -0.50 30.30 25.68
C ARG A 132 0.86 29.93 26.28
N PHE A 133 1.10 28.64 26.40
CA PHE A 133 2.34 28.07 26.93
C PHE A 133 3.57 28.50 26.11
N THR A 134 3.43 28.67 24.79
CA THR A 134 4.55 29.15 23.95
C THR A 134 4.96 30.58 24.30
N VAL A 135 3.99 31.45 24.61
CA VAL A 135 4.22 32.83 25.05
C VAL A 135 4.89 32.88 26.42
N VAL A 136 4.44 32.03 27.34
CA VAL A 136 5.04 31.92 28.68
C VAL A 136 6.50 31.45 28.57
N GLU A 137 6.75 30.39 27.80
CA GLU A 137 8.11 29.85 27.63
C GLU A 137 9.04 30.85 26.93
N ALA A 138 8.57 31.58 25.91
CA ALA A 138 9.39 32.58 25.23
C ALA A 138 9.76 33.75 26.15
N ASN A 139 8.83 34.20 26.99
CA ASN A 139 9.10 35.24 27.99
C ASN A 139 10.08 34.75 29.07
N ALA A 140 9.95 33.50 29.51
CA ALA A 140 10.81 32.92 30.55
C ALA A 140 12.23 32.62 30.04
N SER A 141 12.34 31.94 28.90
CA SER A 141 13.62 31.52 28.31
C SER A 141 14.35 32.64 27.59
N LYS A 142 13.64 33.70 27.17
CA LYS A 142 14.13 34.79 26.31
C LYS A 142 14.73 34.26 25.00
N LYS A 143 14.17 33.16 24.50
CA LYS A 143 14.53 32.54 23.23
C LYS A 143 13.29 32.41 22.36
N PRO A 144 13.46 32.35 21.04
CA PRO A 144 12.34 32.05 20.17
C PRO A 144 11.77 30.67 20.49
N VAL A 145 10.45 30.59 20.59
CA VAL A 145 9.70 29.37 20.85
C VAL A 145 8.74 29.11 19.70
N ILE A 146 8.71 27.86 19.26
CA ILE A 146 7.82 27.40 18.20
C ILE A 146 7.00 26.24 18.74
N GLY A 147 5.74 26.19 18.35
CA GLY A 147 4.86 25.13 18.78
C GLY A 147 3.55 25.13 18.01
N LEU A 148 2.93 23.97 17.93
CA LEU A 148 1.52 23.91 17.57
C LEU A 148 0.74 24.28 18.82
N GLU A 149 -0.16 25.24 18.73
CA GLU A 149 -0.94 25.66 19.89
C GLU A 149 -2.41 25.87 19.51
N ARG A 150 -3.30 25.40 20.39
CA ARG A 150 -4.74 25.50 20.18
C ARG A 150 -5.19 26.95 20.39
N GLY A 151 -5.95 27.49 19.44
CA GLY A 151 -6.56 28.81 19.53
C GLY A 151 -8.06 28.78 19.26
N ARG A 152 -8.70 29.95 19.37
CA ARG A 152 -10.14 30.11 19.07
C ARG A 152 -10.52 29.78 17.62
N ALA A 153 -9.56 29.80 16.70
CA ALA A 153 -9.74 29.46 15.29
C ALA A 153 -9.26 28.03 14.95
N GLY A 154 -8.81 27.25 15.94
CA GLY A 154 -8.25 25.91 15.74
C GLY A 154 -6.77 25.80 16.13
N VAL A 155 -6.16 24.66 15.80
CA VAL A 155 -4.71 24.41 15.91
C VAL A 155 -4.00 25.12 14.77
N GLY A 156 -2.97 25.88 15.10
CA GLY A 156 -2.06 26.45 14.11
C GLY A 156 -0.63 26.44 14.63
N VAL A 157 0.29 26.66 13.71
CA VAL A 157 1.68 26.98 14.07
C VAL A 157 1.67 28.31 14.81
N ARG A 158 2.36 28.37 15.96
CA ARG A 158 2.71 29.61 16.65
C ARG A 158 4.22 29.72 16.70
N ALA A 159 4.73 30.85 16.23
CA ALA A 159 6.12 31.24 16.43
C ALA A 159 6.14 32.49 17.28
N VAL A 160 6.75 32.37 18.46
CA VAL A 160 6.89 33.44 19.44
C VAL A 160 8.35 33.85 19.50
N HIS A 161 8.61 35.15 19.36
CA HIS A 161 9.95 35.72 19.44
C HIS A 161 10.03 36.74 20.59
N PRO A 162 11.09 36.71 21.42
CA PRO A 162 11.32 37.74 22.43
C PRO A 162 11.61 39.10 21.78
N ILE A 163 11.22 40.17 22.44
CA ILE A 163 11.45 41.55 22.02
C ILE A 163 12.34 42.20 23.07
N ASP A 164 13.47 42.73 22.61
CA ASP A 164 14.41 43.45 23.45
C ASP A 164 14.38 44.96 23.15
N TYR A 165 14.58 45.75 24.18
CA TYR A 165 14.84 47.19 24.08
C TYR A 165 15.99 47.56 25.01
N ASN A 166 17.08 48.11 24.46
CA ASN A 166 18.30 48.46 25.21
C ASN A 166 18.87 47.32 26.08
N GLY A 167 18.81 46.09 25.58
CA GLY A 167 19.31 44.89 26.28
C GLY A 167 18.38 44.39 27.40
N GLN A 168 17.17 44.94 27.51
CA GLN A 168 16.13 44.44 28.41
C GLN A 168 15.00 43.79 27.61
N HIS A 169 14.58 42.61 28.06
CA HIS A 169 13.40 41.93 27.55
C HIS A 169 12.14 42.71 27.92
N VAL A 170 11.40 43.19 26.92
CA VAL A 170 10.20 44.02 27.12
C VAL A 170 8.91 43.30 26.76
N GLY A 171 8.97 42.10 26.18
CA GLY A 171 7.79 41.31 25.83
C GLY A 171 8.06 40.32 24.71
N THR A 172 7.00 39.79 24.11
CA THR A 172 7.12 38.87 22.96
C THR A 172 6.17 39.27 21.83
N ILE A 173 6.49 38.81 20.63
CA ILE A 173 5.63 38.85 19.45
C ILE A 173 5.31 37.43 19.02
N GLU A 174 4.08 37.21 18.58
CA GLU A 174 3.58 35.96 18.05
C GLU A 174 3.07 36.15 16.62
N PHE A 175 3.51 35.26 15.73
CA PHE A 175 2.84 35.00 14.46
C PHE A 175 2.24 33.61 14.48
N GLY A 176 0.98 33.52 14.05
CA GLY A 176 0.24 32.28 13.91
C GLY A 176 -0.22 32.04 12.49
N LEU A 177 0.10 30.85 11.97
CA LEU A 177 -0.33 30.37 10.66
C LEU A 177 -1.33 29.24 10.86
N GLY A 178 -2.40 29.24 10.07
CA GLY A 178 -3.45 28.22 10.13
C GLY A 178 -3.14 26.98 9.27
N PHE A 179 -3.72 25.85 9.63
CA PHE A 179 -3.73 24.63 8.81
C PHE A 179 -5.04 24.48 8.04
N GLY A 180 -5.35 25.49 7.23
CA GLY A 180 -6.58 25.54 6.44
C GLY A 180 -6.52 24.70 5.16
N GLN A 181 -7.50 24.95 4.29
CA GLN A 181 -7.63 24.24 3.01
C GLN A 181 -6.41 24.41 2.09
N GLU A 182 -5.79 25.60 2.07
CA GLU A 182 -4.58 25.87 1.26
C GLU A 182 -3.38 25.01 1.71
N PHE A 183 -3.22 24.84 3.03
CA PHE A 183 -2.17 23.99 3.58
C PHE A 183 -2.36 22.53 3.14
N LEU A 184 -3.60 22.02 3.23
CA LEU A 184 -3.92 20.66 2.79
C LEU A 184 -3.78 20.47 1.29
N ALA A 185 -4.18 21.45 0.47
CA ALA A 185 -4.00 21.41 -0.98
C ALA A 185 -2.51 21.27 -1.36
N GLY A 186 -1.62 21.93 -0.62
CA GLY A 186 -0.18 21.76 -0.77
C GLY A 186 0.32 20.33 -0.50
N LEU A 187 -0.43 19.52 0.28
CA LEU A 187 -0.07 18.13 0.58
C LEU A 187 -0.46 17.17 -0.55
N THR A 188 -1.55 17.43 -1.27
CA THR A 188 -2.15 16.48 -2.24
C THR A 188 -1.85 16.79 -3.71
N ASP A 189 -0.95 17.74 -3.98
CA ASP A 189 -0.66 18.21 -5.34
C ASP A 189 -0.21 17.07 -6.31
N GLY A 190 -1.12 16.65 -7.20
CA GLY A 190 -0.84 15.81 -8.38
C GLY A 190 -1.11 14.31 -8.30
N ALA A 191 -1.69 13.78 -7.21
CA ALA A 191 -2.06 12.37 -7.08
C ALA A 191 -3.54 12.22 -6.68
N ASP A 192 -4.12 11.03 -6.86
CA ASP A 192 -5.42 10.64 -6.27
C ASP A 192 -5.34 10.51 -4.73
N ASP A 193 -4.55 11.38 -4.11
CA ASP A 193 -4.30 11.46 -2.70
C ASP A 193 -5.23 12.51 -2.10
N GLU A 194 -5.76 12.20 -0.93
CA GLU A 194 -6.74 13.03 -0.25
C GLU A 194 -6.31 13.24 1.20
N ALA A 195 -6.72 14.34 1.79
CA ALA A 195 -6.44 14.65 3.18
C ALA A 195 -7.62 15.37 3.84
N GLU A 196 -7.81 15.11 5.11
CA GLU A 196 -8.68 15.90 5.96
C GLU A 196 -8.05 16.11 7.34
N LEU A 197 -8.38 17.25 7.94
CA LEU A 197 -7.85 17.70 9.22
C LEU A 197 -8.99 17.83 10.22
N TYR A 198 -8.81 17.22 11.39
CA TYR A 198 -9.71 17.36 12.53
C TYR A 198 -9.02 18.11 13.66
N ILE A 199 -9.75 18.98 14.33
CA ILE A 199 -9.25 19.75 15.46
C ILE A 199 -10.13 19.47 16.66
N PHE A 200 -9.52 19.05 17.77
CA PHE A 200 -10.26 18.77 18.99
C PHE A 200 -10.61 20.08 19.72
N PRO A 201 -11.88 20.27 20.14
CA PRO A 201 -12.32 21.46 20.88
C PRO A 201 -11.64 21.57 22.25
N MET A 202 -11.57 22.80 22.79
CA MET A 202 -10.88 23.10 24.06
C MET A 202 -11.66 22.70 25.31
N GLU A 203 -13.00 22.82 25.30
CA GLU A 203 -13.82 22.26 26.37
C GLU A 203 -14.00 20.76 26.09
N GLU A 204 -13.76 19.95 27.11
CA GLU A 204 -14.00 18.51 27.06
C GLU A 204 -15.44 18.25 26.60
N VAL A 205 -15.60 17.98 25.32
CA VAL A 205 -16.70 17.14 24.88
C VAL A 205 -16.35 15.76 25.40
N ALA A 206 -16.81 15.50 26.62
CA ALA A 206 -16.56 14.29 27.40
C ALA A 206 -17.10 13.02 26.71
N THR A 207 -17.78 13.16 25.56
CA THR A 207 -18.25 12.06 24.74
C THR A 207 -18.28 12.53 23.29
N PHE A 208 -17.26 12.22 22.49
CA PHE A 208 -17.38 12.32 21.02
C PHE A 208 -18.44 11.30 20.57
N ALA A 209 -19.69 11.73 20.48
CA ALA A 209 -20.72 10.94 19.81
C ALA A 209 -20.46 10.96 18.31
N SER A 210 -20.86 9.93 17.59
CA SER A 210 -20.73 9.84 16.12
C SER A 210 -21.34 11.01 15.35
N GLN A 211 -22.21 11.81 16.00
CA GLN A 211 -22.81 13.04 15.44
C GLN A 211 -21.89 14.28 15.50
N ASP A 212 -20.80 14.25 16.30
CA ASP A 212 -19.88 15.39 16.47
C ASP A 212 -18.68 15.38 15.50
N ALA A 213 -18.48 14.30 14.75
CA ALA A 213 -17.42 14.20 13.74
C ALA A 213 -17.57 15.27 12.64
N GLY A 214 -18.81 15.63 12.30
CA GLY A 214 -19.17 16.77 11.43
C GLY A 214 -18.63 18.10 11.92
N ASN A 215 -18.63 18.32 13.23
CA ASN A 215 -18.28 19.60 13.85
C ASN A 215 -16.76 19.73 14.13
N ALA A 216 -16.02 18.62 14.11
CA ALA A 216 -14.58 18.60 14.40
C ALA A 216 -13.69 18.68 13.15
N ARG A 217 -14.23 18.40 11.96
CA ARG A 217 -13.46 18.48 10.71
C ARG A 217 -13.24 19.95 10.33
N SER A 218 -11.99 20.37 10.38
CA SER A 218 -11.58 21.74 10.08
C SER A 218 -11.37 21.99 8.59
N ALA A 219 -10.85 21.02 7.85
CA ALA A 219 -10.57 21.15 6.42
C ALA A 219 -10.50 19.77 5.74
N ALA A 220 -10.77 19.74 4.43
CA ALA A 220 -10.62 18.55 3.59
C ALA A 220 -10.24 18.97 2.16
N THR A 221 -9.55 18.09 1.44
CA THR A 221 -9.21 18.27 0.01
C THR A 221 -10.30 17.78 -0.94
N PHE A 222 -11.25 17.00 -0.43
CA PHE A 222 -12.41 16.49 -1.17
C PHE A 222 -13.72 17.08 -0.66
N THR A 223 -14.78 16.95 -1.48
CA THR A 223 -16.15 17.29 -1.09
C THR A 223 -16.86 16.07 -0.52
N GLY A 224 -17.51 16.20 0.64
CA GLY A 224 -18.31 15.13 1.25
C GLY A 224 -18.39 15.24 2.77
N GLU A 225 -19.06 14.30 3.42
CA GLU A 225 -19.09 14.17 4.88
C GLU A 225 -17.70 13.78 5.45
N PRO A 226 -17.42 14.04 6.74
CA PRO A 226 -16.19 13.56 7.38
C PRO A 226 -16.08 12.04 7.33
N LEU A 227 -14.87 11.53 7.10
CA LEU A 227 -14.65 10.09 6.92
C LEU A 227 -14.34 9.34 8.22
N LEU A 228 -13.91 10.03 9.28
CA LEU A 228 -13.57 9.41 10.56
C LEU A 228 -14.79 9.38 11.50
N ASP A 229 -15.04 8.22 12.08
CA ASP A 229 -16.03 8.06 13.14
C ASP A 229 -15.47 8.47 14.52
N GLY A 230 -16.37 8.62 15.49
CA GLY A 230 -15.99 8.99 16.86
C GLY A 230 -15.06 7.98 17.54
N ALA A 231 -15.17 6.69 17.20
CA ALA A 231 -14.31 5.64 17.74
C ALA A 231 -12.86 5.77 17.26
N THR A 232 -12.67 6.05 15.97
CA THR A 232 -11.35 6.29 15.39
C THR A 232 -10.73 7.56 15.97
N LEU A 233 -11.50 8.65 16.07
CA LEU A 233 -11.03 9.90 16.67
C LEU A 233 -10.61 9.71 18.14
N ALA A 234 -11.34 8.92 18.92
CA ALA A 234 -10.99 8.62 20.31
C ALA A 234 -9.64 7.88 20.43
N ARG A 235 -9.42 6.85 19.61
CA ARG A 235 -8.15 6.11 19.56
C ARG A 235 -6.98 7.01 19.17
N VAL A 236 -7.17 7.87 18.16
CA VAL A 236 -6.11 8.81 17.74
C VAL A 236 -5.83 9.84 18.85
N ARG A 237 -6.85 10.27 19.61
CA ARG A 237 -6.67 11.16 20.76
C ARG A 237 -5.80 10.55 21.87
N GLU A 238 -5.82 9.23 22.03
CA GLU A 238 -4.92 8.49 22.93
C GLU A 238 -3.49 8.39 22.38
N GLY A 239 -3.24 8.90 21.18
CA GLY A 239 -1.94 8.93 20.52
C GLY A 239 -1.71 7.78 19.54
N GLU A 240 -2.73 6.97 19.24
CA GLU A 240 -2.63 5.88 18.28
C GLU A 240 -2.62 6.40 16.83
N THR A 241 -1.82 5.76 15.98
CA THR A 241 -1.93 5.92 14.53
C THR A 241 -2.84 4.82 14.00
N VAL A 242 -4.00 5.18 13.46
CA VAL A 242 -5.04 4.22 13.06
C VAL A 242 -5.10 4.10 11.54
N PRO A 243 -4.86 2.90 10.97
CA PRO A 243 -5.11 2.65 9.55
C PRO A 243 -6.60 2.75 9.22
N THR A 244 -6.93 3.30 8.05
CA THR A 244 -8.30 3.52 7.60
C THR A 244 -8.51 2.98 6.19
N ALA A 245 -9.74 2.61 5.87
CA ALA A 245 -10.16 2.24 4.52
C ALA A 245 -11.54 2.85 4.28
N VAL A 246 -11.67 3.65 3.23
CA VAL A 246 -12.84 4.49 2.96
C VAL A 246 -13.09 4.59 1.46
N VAL A 247 -14.25 5.13 1.07
CA VAL A 247 -14.59 5.33 -0.33
C VAL A 247 -14.89 6.81 -0.56
N ILE A 248 -14.13 7.44 -1.45
CA ILE A 248 -14.27 8.85 -1.82
C ILE A 248 -14.67 8.89 -3.30
N ALA A 249 -15.79 9.54 -3.62
CA ALA A 249 -16.33 9.63 -4.98
C ALA A 249 -16.43 8.27 -5.72
N GLY A 250 -16.72 7.18 -4.99
CA GLY A 250 -16.81 5.82 -5.52
C GLY A 250 -15.48 5.09 -5.69
N GLN A 251 -14.34 5.71 -5.34
CA GLN A 251 -13.01 5.11 -5.42
C GLN A 251 -12.53 4.63 -4.04
N PRO A 252 -12.03 3.39 -3.91
CA PRO A 252 -11.49 2.89 -2.66
C PRO A 252 -10.16 3.57 -2.33
N HIS A 253 -10.09 4.13 -1.13
CA HIS A 253 -8.90 4.73 -0.56
C HIS A 253 -8.48 3.96 0.69
N VAL A 254 -7.17 3.84 0.89
CA VAL A 254 -6.60 3.48 2.19
C VAL A 254 -5.90 4.68 2.75
N GLY A 255 -5.90 4.78 4.06
CA GLY A 255 -5.37 5.93 4.73
C GLY A 255 -4.83 5.62 6.10
N VAL A 256 -4.41 6.69 6.74
CA VAL A 256 -3.90 6.68 8.10
C VAL A 256 -4.35 7.94 8.81
N ALA A 257 -5.03 7.76 9.94
CA ALA A 257 -5.37 8.82 10.87
C ALA A 257 -4.28 8.88 11.94
N ARG A 258 -3.57 10.02 12.03
CA ARG A 258 -2.46 10.20 12.98
C ARG A 258 -2.66 11.41 13.88
N PRO A 259 -2.17 11.35 15.13
CA PRO A 259 -2.30 12.46 16.07
C PRO A 259 -1.38 13.62 15.68
N ILE A 260 -1.89 14.83 15.85
CA ILE A 260 -1.13 16.08 15.83
C ILE A 260 -0.99 16.54 17.28
N LYS A 261 0.25 16.67 17.77
CA LYS A 261 0.54 17.09 19.14
C LYS A 261 0.77 18.59 19.21
N ASP A 262 0.24 19.23 20.25
CA ASP A 262 0.59 20.61 20.60
C ASP A 262 1.99 20.70 21.22
N PHE A 263 2.44 21.92 21.49
CA PHE A 263 3.69 22.24 22.17
C PHE A 263 3.83 21.54 23.52
N ALA A 264 2.72 21.35 24.25
CA ALA A 264 2.69 20.66 25.53
C ALA A 264 2.68 19.12 25.39
N GLY A 265 2.69 18.60 24.16
CA GLY A 265 2.69 17.17 23.86
C GLY A 265 1.30 16.54 23.83
N ASN A 266 0.23 17.30 24.03
CA ASN A 266 -1.14 16.80 24.02
C ASN A 266 -1.65 16.67 22.59
N VAL A 267 -2.43 15.61 22.31
CA VAL A 267 -3.08 15.45 21.02
C VAL A 267 -4.16 16.52 20.85
N SER A 268 -3.96 17.39 19.87
CA SER A 268 -4.80 18.57 19.60
C SER A 268 -5.61 18.46 18.32
N GLY A 269 -5.28 17.49 17.47
CA GLY A 269 -5.99 17.23 16.23
C GLY A 269 -5.56 15.91 15.59
N VAL A 270 -6.14 15.64 14.43
CA VAL A 270 -5.90 14.43 13.64
C VAL A 270 -5.62 14.84 12.20
N ALA A 271 -4.49 14.40 11.65
CA ALA A 271 -4.27 14.40 10.20
C ALA A 271 -4.71 13.05 9.66
N HIS A 272 -5.71 13.05 8.77
CA HIS A 272 -6.11 11.87 8.03
C HIS A 272 -5.55 12.00 6.62
N LEU A 273 -4.61 11.12 6.27
CA LEU A 273 -3.94 11.09 4.97
C LEU A 273 -4.43 9.85 4.23
N LEU A 274 -4.80 10.02 2.96
CA LEU A 274 -5.42 8.98 2.17
C LEU A 274 -4.78 8.91 0.79
N THR A 275 -4.70 7.70 0.26
CA THR A 275 -4.24 7.44 -1.12
C THR A 275 -5.20 6.48 -1.81
N SER A 276 -5.50 6.74 -3.07
CA SER A 276 -6.36 5.89 -3.88
C SER A 276 -5.68 4.58 -4.22
N GLN A 277 -6.42 3.48 -4.10
CA GLN A 277 -5.97 2.19 -4.57
C GLN A 277 -6.30 1.94 -6.04
N ALA A 278 -7.07 2.82 -6.70
CA ALA A 278 -7.61 2.53 -8.03
C ALA A 278 -6.52 2.27 -9.09
N ALA A 279 -5.49 3.14 -9.14
CA ALA A 279 -4.37 2.97 -10.05
C ALA A 279 -3.55 1.71 -9.74
N LEU A 280 -3.34 1.41 -8.46
CA LEU A 280 -2.58 0.24 -8.00
C LEU A 280 -3.34 -1.08 -8.25
N GLN A 281 -4.67 -1.05 -8.10
CA GLN A 281 -5.55 -2.18 -8.39
C GLN A 281 -5.64 -2.45 -9.90
N ALA A 282 -5.67 -1.41 -10.74
CA ALA A 282 -5.64 -1.58 -12.19
C ALA A 282 -4.38 -2.34 -12.65
N ILE A 283 -3.21 -1.92 -12.15
CA ILE A 283 -1.92 -2.59 -12.42
C ILE A 283 -1.97 -4.05 -11.95
N SER A 284 -2.51 -4.30 -10.75
CA SER A 284 -2.58 -5.66 -10.19
C SER A 284 -3.55 -6.56 -10.95
N THR A 285 -4.65 -6.00 -11.46
CA THR A 285 -5.63 -6.72 -12.28
C THR A 285 -5.01 -7.13 -13.61
N GLU A 286 -4.21 -6.26 -14.24
CA GLU A 286 -3.46 -6.61 -15.45
C GLU A 286 -2.46 -7.74 -15.20
N ILE A 287 -1.68 -7.66 -14.11
CA ILE A 287 -0.74 -8.72 -13.71
C ILE A 287 -1.47 -10.06 -13.50
N ASN A 288 -2.62 -10.03 -12.83
CA ASN A 288 -3.43 -11.23 -12.58
C ASN A 288 -3.98 -11.84 -13.88
N TRP A 289 -4.45 -11.02 -14.84
CA TRP A 289 -4.90 -11.53 -16.13
C TRP A 289 -3.76 -12.11 -16.97
N ILE A 290 -2.59 -11.48 -16.98
CA ILE A 290 -1.40 -12.00 -17.65
C ILE A 290 -1.00 -13.34 -17.04
N ALA A 291 -0.98 -13.45 -15.71
CA ALA A 291 -0.66 -14.68 -15.00
C ALA A 291 -1.70 -15.79 -15.28
N ALA A 292 -2.99 -15.46 -15.26
CA ALA A 292 -4.07 -16.40 -15.56
C ALA A 292 -3.98 -16.91 -17.01
N PHE A 293 -3.76 -16.02 -17.97
CA PHE A 293 -3.59 -16.38 -19.38
C PHE A 293 -2.37 -17.29 -19.58
N ALA A 294 -1.24 -16.96 -18.97
CA ALA A 294 -0.04 -17.78 -19.02
C ALA A 294 -0.27 -19.18 -18.43
N ALA A 295 -1.00 -19.28 -17.31
CA ALA A 295 -1.35 -20.57 -16.70
C ALA A 295 -2.27 -21.42 -17.59
N VAL A 296 -3.29 -20.80 -18.21
CA VAL A 296 -4.19 -21.50 -19.14
C VAL A 296 -3.43 -21.97 -20.37
N LEU A 297 -2.56 -21.13 -20.95
CA LEU A 297 -1.74 -21.50 -22.10
C LEU A 297 -0.78 -22.66 -21.78
N ALA A 298 -0.14 -22.62 -20.61
CA ALA A 298 0.73 -23.71 -20.14
C ALA A 298 -0.06 -25.01 -19.94
N MET A 299 -1.28 -24.93 -19.39
CA MET A 299 -2.16 -26.09 -19.22
C MET A 299 -2.61 -26.67 -20.57
N ALA A 300 -3.00 -25.82 -21.52
CA ALA A 300 -3.37 -26.24 -22.87
C ALA A 300 -2.21 -26.96 -23.56
N LEU A 301 -0.99 -26.40 -23.46
CA LEU A 301 0.21 -27.02 -24.01
C LEU A 301 0.52 -28.37 -23.34
N ALA A 302 0.37 -28.46 -22.02
CA ALA A 302 0.56 -29.71 -21.28
C ALA A 302 -0.46 -30.79 -21.69
N ILE A 303 -1.72 -30.42 -21.92
CA ILE A 303 -2.74 -31.33 -22.45
C ILE A 303 -2.36 -31.83 -23.85
N VAL A 304 -1.90 -30.93 -24.73
CA VAL A 304 -1.43 -31.32 -26.08
C VAL A 304 -0.27 -32.30 -25.99
N VAL A 305 0.73 -32.03 -25.14
CA VAL A 305 1.87 -32.92 -24.89
C VAL A 305 1.42 -34.25 -24.29
N ALA A 306 0.52 -34.23 -23.31
CA ALA A 306 -0.03 -35.43 -22.67
C ALA A 306 -0.78 -36.33 -23.67
N LEU A 307 -1.59 -35.73 -24.55
CA LEU A 307 -2.28 -36.43 -25.63
C LEU A 307 -1.28 -37.00 -26.64
N PHE A 308 -0.25 -36.24 -27.03
CA PHE A 308 0.77 -36.70 -27.97
C PHE A 308 1.56 -37.90 -27.40
N VAL A 309 2.06 -37.78 -26.17
CA VAL A 309 2.82 -38.83 -25.46
C VAL A 309 1.94 -40.06 -25.20
N GLY A 310 0.72 -39.86 -24.70
CA GLY A 310 -0.23 -40.95 -24.43
C GLY A 310 -0.63 -41.70 -25.70
N ARG A 311 -0.83 -40.99 -26.82
CA ARG A 311 -1.15 -41.63 -28.11
C ARG A 311 0.06 -42.37 -28.68
N ARG A 312 1.23 -41.75 -28.74
CA ARG A 312 2.44 -42.30 -29.38
C ARG A 312 3.08 -43.41 -28.55
N ILE A 313 3.49 -43.12 -27.32
CA ILE A 313 4.23 -44.06 -26.47
C ILE A 313 3.27 -45.08 -25.86
N GLY A 314 2.21 -44.60 -25.19
CA GLY A 314 1.26 -45.49 -24.53
C GLY A 314 0.52 -46.40 -25.53
N GLY A 315 0.33 -45.94 -26.78
CA GLY A 315 -0.22 -46.76 -27.86
C GLY A 315 0.73 -47.84 -28.35
N ALA A 316 1.99 -47.49 -28.62
CA ALA A 316 2.98 -48.45 -29.09
C ALA A 316 3.26 -49.55 -28.04
N ILE A 317 3.39 -49.16 -26.77
CA ILE A 317 3.61 -50.13 -25.67
C ILE A 317 2.40 -51.05 -25.48
N SER A 318 1.17 -50.50 -25.45
CA SER A 318 -0.03 -51.34 -25.31
C SER A 318 -0.19 -52.28 -26.50
N GLY A 319 0.04 -51.78 -27.73
CA GLY A 319 -0.01 -52.60 -28.93
C GLY A 319 1.05 -53.71 -28.99
N MET A 320 2.23 -53.50 -28.40
CA MET A 320 3.24 -54.55 -28.24
C MET A 320 2.86 -55.56 -27.16
N ALA A 321 2.27 -55.11 -26.05
CA ALA A 321 1.79 -55.99 -24.99
C ALA A 321 0.65 -56.91 -25.49
N ASP A 322 -0.29 -56.37 -26.26
CA ASP A 322 -1.40 -57.13 -26.87
C ASP A 322 -0.87 -58.22 -27.81
N ARG A 323 0.10 -57.89 -28.67
CA ARG A 323 0.74 -58.84 -29.59
C ARG A 323 1.50 -59.94 -28.86
N MET A 324 2.23 -59.59 -27.80
CA MET A 324 2.91 -60.58 -26.96
C MET A 324 1.90 -61.52 -26.29
N SER A 325 0.76 -61.00 -25.84
CA SER A 325 -0.32 -61.82 -25.27
C SER A 325 -0.93 -62.77 -26.30
N GLN A 326 -1.11 -62.33 -27.55
CA GLN A 326 -1.59 -63.19 -28.64
C GLN A 326 -0.59 -64.29 -28.98
N LEU A 327 0.70 -63.94 -29.10
CA LEU A 327 1.76 -64.90 -29.37
C LEU A 327 1.88 -65.95 -28.26
N ALA A 328 1.80 -65.53 -27.00
CA ALA A 328 1.77 -66.43 -25.84
C ALA A 328 0.51 -67.32 -25.81
N GLY A 329 -0.60 -66.85 -26.39
CA GLY A 329 -1.82 -67.62 -26.60
C GLY A 329 -1.77 -68.60 -27.78
N GLY A 330 -0.65 -68.67 -28.51
CA GLY A 330 -0.45 -69.58 -29.64
C GLY A 330 -0.80 -69.00 -31.02
N ASP A 331 -1.19 -67.72 -31.09
CA ASP A 331 -1.42 -67.05 -32.37
C ASP A 331 -0.09 -66.60 -33.00
N LEU A 332 0.44 -67.45 -33.88
CA LEU A 332 1.66 -67.17 -34.65
C LEU A 332 1.40 -66.36 -35.93
N THR A 333 0.14 -66.02 -36.21
CA THR A 333 -0.21 -65.23 -37.41
C THR A 333 -0.05 -63.74 -37.16
N THR A 334 -0.06 -63.28 -35.91
CA THR A 334 0.00 -61.84 -35.60
C THR A 334 1.26 -61.16 -36.14
N GLU A 335 1.08 -60.02 -36.81
CA GLU A 335 2.18 -59.22 -37.36
C GLU A 335 2.77 -58.29 -36.30
N ILE A 336 4.10 -58.37 -36.13
CA ILE A 336 4.85 -57.48 -35.26
C ILE A 336 5.38 -56.31 -36.11
N PRO A 337 5.00 -55.06 -35.80
CA PRO A 337 5.39 -53.91 -36.60
C PRO A 337 6.90 -53.70 -36.58
N ALA A 338 7.48 -53.36 -37.74
CA ALA A 338 8.88 -52.98 -37.87
C ALA A 338 9.07 -51.56 -37.31
N LEU A 339 9.65 -51.47 -36.11
CA LEU A 339 9.95 -50.22 -35.41
C LEU A 339 11.46 -49.93 -35.45
N ASP A 340 11.84 -48.66 -35.25
CA ASP A 340 13.25 -48.23 -35.27
C ASP A 340 14.07 -48.99 -34.20
N PRO A 341 15.11 -49.76 -34.58
CA PRO A 341 15.93 -50.52 -33.63
C PRO A 341 16.64 -49.67 -32.57
N LYS A 342 16.78 -48.36 -32.78
CA LYS A 342 17.42 -47.43 -31.84
C LYS A 342 16.48 -46.98 -30.71
N ASP A 343 15.18 -47.19 -30.85
CA ASP A 343 14.15 -46.88 -29.84
C ASP A 343 13.99 -48.08 -28.87
N GLU A 344 13.72 -47.80 -27.59
CA GLU A 344 13.33 -48.78 -26.59
C GLU A 344 12.19 -49.70 -27.09
N VAL A 345 11.17 -49.13 -27.73
CA VAL A 345 10.02 -49.90 -28.23
C VAL A 345 10.42 -50.78 -29.41
N GLY A 346 11.35 -50.33 -30.25
CA GLY A 346 11.88 -51.13 -31.35
C GLY A 346 12.73 -52.31 -30.88
N ARG A 347 13.53 -52.12 -29.81
CA ARG A 347 14.23 -53.25 -29.15
C ARG A 347 13.25 -54.29 -28.61
N MET A 348 12.12 -53.86 -28.05
CA MET A 348 11.05 -54.79 -27.63
C MET A 348 10.42 -55.52 -28.83
N ALA A 349 10.11 -54.81 -29.91
CA ALA A 349 9.55 -55.42 -31.13
C ALA A 349 10.46 -56.49 -31.72
N ASN A 350 11.78 -56.24 -31.78
CA ASN A 350 12.76 -57.21 -32.25
C ASN A 350 12.85 -58.45 -31.34
N ALA A 351 12.77 -58.27 -30.02
CA ALA A 351 12.74 -59.40 -29.09
C ALA A 351 11.48 -60.27 -29.28
N VAL A 352 10.31 -59.64 -29.46
CA VAL A 352 9.05 -60.35 -29.74
C VAL A 352 9.09 -61.06 -31.09
N LEU A 353 9.69 -60.43 -32.12
CA LEU A 353 9.94 -61.07 -33.42
C LEU A 353 10.82 -62.32 -33.29
N ALA A 354 11.93 -62.24 -32.54
CA ALA A 354 12.80 -63.40 -32.30
C ALA A 354 12.03 -64.54 -31.60
N PHE A 355 11.16 -64.20 -30.63
CA PHE A 355 10.28 -65.17 -29.97
C PHE A 355 9.30 -65.84 -30.94
N LYS A 356 8.68 -65.06 -31.83
CA LYS A 356 7.78 -65.57 -32.87
C LYS A 356 8.52 -66.53 -33.81
N HIS A 357 9.73 -66.18 -34.24
CA HIS A 357 10.55 -67.05 -35.09
C HIS A 357 10.93 -68.36 -34.39
N ALA A 358 11.33 -68.30 -33.12
CA ALA A 358 11.63 -69.50 -32.34
C ALA A 358 10.39 -70.42 -32.16
N ALA A 359 9.21 -69.83 -31.95
CA ALA A 359 7.96 -70.58 -31.84
C ALA A 359 7.53 -71.22 -33.18
N LEU A 360 7.67 -70.51 -34.30
CA LEU A 360 7.42 -71.05 -35.65
C LEU A 360 8.38 -72.19 -35.98
N GLU A 361 9.68 -72.04 -35.69
CA GLU A 361 10.67 -73.08 -35.95
C GLU A 361 10.41 -74.31 -35.08
N LYS A 362 10.03 -74.13 -33.81
CA LYS A 362 9.61 -75.24 -32.95
C LYS A 362 8.41 -75.98 -33.54
N GLN A 363 7.37 -75.27 -34.00
CA GLN A 363 6.20 -75.87 -34.62
C GLN A 363 6.57 -76.62 -35.91
N ARG A 364 7.49 -76.07 -36.72
CA ARG A 364 8.01 -76.72 -37.93
C ARG A 364 8.76 -78.01 -37.59
N VAL A 365 9.66 -77.97 -36.62
CA VAL A 365 10.42 -79.13 -36.15
C VAL A 365 9.50 -80.21 -35.57
N GLU A 366 8.47 -79.83 -34.81
CA GLU A 366 7.47 -80.77 -34.30
C GLU A 366 6.66 -81.40 -35.43
N ALA A 367 6.23 -80.62 -36.43
CA ALA A 367 5.53 -81.13 -37.60
C ALA A 367 6.40 -82.10 -38.42
N GLU A 368 7.67 -81.76 -38.66
CA GLU A 368 8.65 -82.62 -39.35
C GLU A 368 9.00 -83.89 -38.56
N ALA A 369 8.93 -83.85 -37.22
CA ALA A 369 9.12 -85.01 -36.38
C ALA A 369 7.89 -85.93 -36.40
N VAL A 370 6.68 -85.37 -36.51
CA VAL A 370 5.44 -86.14 -36.69
C VAL A 370 5.44 -86.83 -38.06
N THR A 371 5.71 -86.11 -39.16
CA THR A 371 5.78 -86.73 -40.49
C THR A 371 6.86 -87.80 -40.58
N ARG A 372 8.06 -87.57 -40.02
CA ARG A 372 9.09 -88.62 -39.99
C ARG A 372 8.70 -89.84 -39.16
N ARG A 373 7.94 -89.67 -38.07
CA ARG A 373 7.41 -90.80 -37.30
C ARG A 373 6.36 -91.56 -38.10
N GLU A 374 5.46 -90.85 -38.79
CA GLU A 374 4.44 -91.45 -39.64
C GLU A 374 5.06 -92.21 -40.82
N GLU A 375 6.09 -91.66 -41.47
CA GLU A 375 6.85 -92.31 -42.54
C GLU A 375 7.58 -93.56 -42.03
N ALA A 376 8.27 -93.47 -40.88
CA ALA A 376 8.94 -94.62 -40.27
C ALA A 376 7.97 -95.72 -39.80
N GLU A 377 6.75 -95.37 -39.37
CA GLU A 377 5.70 -96.33 -39.06
C GLU A 377 5.07 -96.95 -40.31
N ALA A 378 4.96 -96.20 -41.41
CA ALA A 378 4.48 -96.71 -42.69
C ALA A 378 5.48 -97.69 -43.32
N GLU A 379 6.79 -97.41 -43.24
CA GLU A 379 7.85 -98.33 -43.69
C GLU A 379 7.90 -99.62 -42.87
N ARG A 380 7.52 -99.59 -41.59
CA ARG A 380 7.44 -100.81 -40.74
C ARG A 380 6.21 -101.67 -41.00
N ARG A 381 5.23 -101.18 -41.77
CA ARG A 381 3.99 -101.91 -42.13
C ARG A 381 4.01 -102.50 -43.54
N GLN A 382 5.07 -102.24 -44.31
CA GLN A 382 5.44 -103.01 -45.51
C GLN A 382 6.39 -104.14 -45.10
#